data_AF-A0A3M6TB73-F1
#
_entry.id   AF-A0A3M6TB73-F1
#
_cell.length_a   1.000
_cell.length_b   1.000
_cell.length_c   1.000
_cell.angle_alpha   90.00
_cell.angle_beta   90.00
_cell.angle_gamma   90.00
#
_symmetry.space_group_name_H-M   'P 1'
#
loop_
_entity.id
_entity.type
_entity.pdbx_description
1 polymer ?
#
loop_
_entity_poly.entity_id
_entity_poly.type
_entity_poly.pdbx_seq_one_letter_code
_entity_poly.pdbx_strand_id
1 'polypeptide(L)'
;MADVKDEEFDLTFLDEDGIDVDVPDAASTRLIHLDKDTEIPKRYLIRKIFSPHLEPPAHYHPAAEESQRRKKVHSKWGTEVIKGRHSYSNQDDLVALLSFENTSSSRNSSLDETTIRKVRQVLSQKSGDDNLEPLRHSALQLLMKFSSTATYDKLGQCFLEGKIEEISHLKLTEIQAVSLIIPPPCFIEIAMPTDEGSNLKETLSSLLVSHHSTFPFLSVREPEHKFNNGSSPSNSPASKTRRVDNGGLTKPAVGVMLMFTQRAEKNSESCLSVVRGNSKEWEQVNVPQGIAEGPGDEVYFKAANREGPVFAVKKLSPGSGVRIILFVNKDIDEVEHFYHLITGKQPLHLNKIEEGLSTRTFPLSPKLELQLVCHPALTSHPVKNAALCFMLKGNDVNEMCSEIPGGLRNIGEGHWQGKDPEGNAVILYSLLK
;
A
#
# COMPACT_ATOMS: atom_id res chain seq x y z
N MET A 1 -19.18 -10.29 12.17
CA MET A 1 -18.67 -9.26 11.24
C MET A 1 -18.13 -8.14 12.08
N ALA A 2 -16.82 -7.91 12.11
CA ALA A 2 -16.26 -6.78 12.84
C ALA A 2 -16.28 -5.58 11.90
N ASP A 3 -17.13 -4.60 12.19
CA ASP A 3 -16.97 -3.25 11.68
C ASP A 3 -15.57 -2.80 12.07
N VAL A 4 -14.68 -2.75 11.08
CA VAL A 4 -13.48 -1.93 11.19
C VAL A 4 -14.04 -0.52 11.30
N LYS A 5 -14.09 0.03 12.53
CA LYS A 5 -14.27 1.47 12.72
C LYS A 5 -13.24 2.12 11.80
N ASP A 6 -13.69 2.89 10.82
CA ASP A 6 -12.81 3.57 9.88
C ASP A 6 -11.80 4.36 10.72
N GLU A 7 -10.55 3.90 10.77
CA GLU A 7 -9.52 4.58 11.54
C GLU A 7 -9.31 5.94 10.88
N GLU A 8 -9.48 7.01 11.67
CA GLU A 8 -9.37 8.37 11.19
C GLU A 8 -7.90 8.70 11.02
N PHE A 9 -7.47 8.87 9.77
CA PHE A 9 -6.14 9.39 9.46
C PHE A 9 -6.10 10.86 9.85
N ASP A 10 -5.06 11.27 10.57
CA ASP A 10 -4.89 12.68 10.95
C ASP A 10 -4.56 13.50 9.69
N LEU A 11 -5.59 14.17 9.18
CA LEU A 11 -5.51 15.08 8.03
C LEU A 11 -5.91 16.49 8.43
N THR A 12 -5.63 16.88 9.67
CA THR A 12 -5.99 18.20 10.22
C THR A 12 -5.48 19.37 9.37
N PHE A 13 -4.38 19.20 8.63
CA PHE A 13 -3.89 20.21 7.67
C PHE A 13 -4.85 20.53 6.52
N LEU A 14 -5.82 19.66 6.24
CA LEU A 14 -6.90 19.90 5.27
C LEU A 14 -8.10 20.64 5.90
N ASP A 15 -8.17 20.68 7.23
CA ASP A 15 -9.29 21.22 8.00
C ASP A 15 -9.03 22.62 8.57
N GLU A 16 -7.82 22.93 9.00
CA GLU A 16 -7.51 24.22 9.64
C GLU A 16 -6.08 24.73 9.38
N ASP A 17 -5.95 26.06 9.30
CA ASP A 17 -4.69 26.78 9.26
C ASP A 17 -4.02 26.82 10.65
N GLY A 18 -2.68 26.83 10.70
CA GLY A 18 -1.93 27.14 11.93
C GLY A 18 -1.33 25.94 12.67
N ILE A 19 -0.86 24.94 11.93
CA ILE A 19 -0.06 23.85 12.49
C ILE A 19 1.38 24.36 12.63
N ASP A 20 1.95 24.27 13.83
CA ASP A 20 3.24 24.86 14.22
C ASP A 20 4.35 24.62 13.17
N VAL A 21 4.90 25.73 12.66
CA VAL A 21 5.89 25.77 11.55
C VAL A 21 7.31 25.42 12.03
N ASP A 22 7.49 25.13 13.33
CA ASP A 22 8.79 25.06 14.01
C ASP A 22 9.33 23.64 14.27
N VAL A 23 8.87 22.61 13.54
CA VAL A 23 9.37 21.24 13.74
C VAL A 23 10.25 20.79 12.57
N PRO A 24 11.50 20.34 12.83
CA PRO A 24 12.56 20.33 11.83
C PRO A 24 12.33 19.37 10.66
N ASP A 25 12.99 19.72 9.55
CA ASP A 25 13.26 19.06 8.26
C ASP A 25 13.38 17.52 8.25
N ALA A 26 13.54 16.86 9.41
CA ALA A 26 13.57 15.41 9.52
C ALA A 26 12.18 14.74 9.28
N ALA A 27 11.08 15.45 9.49
CA ALA A 27 9.72 14.93 9.29
C ALA A 27 9.33 14.78 7.79
N SER A 28 9.90 15.60 6.90
CA SER A 28 9.62 15.59 5.45
C SER A 28 10.01 14.25 4.78
N THR A 29 11.04 13.59 5.32
CA THR A 29 11.58 12.32 4.82
C THR A 29 10.70 11.10 5.09
N ARG A 30 9.63 11.22 5.89
CA ARG A 30 8.80 10.06 6.33
C ARG A 30 7.33 10.15 5.93
N LEU A 31 6.97 11.23 5.24
CA LEU A 31 5.59 11.56 4.92
C LEU A 31 4.96 10.56 3.95
N ILE A 32 5.66 10.27 2.85
CA ILE A 32 5.26 9.27 1.86
C ILE A 32 6.12 8.01 2.04
N HIS A 33 5.47 6.86 2.02
CA HIS A 33 6.15 5.57 2.16
C HIS A 33 6.98 5.25 0.90
N LEU A 34 8.21 4.75 1.08
CA LEU A 34 9.06 4.24 0.01
C LEU A 34 9.35 2.76 0.29
N ASP A 35 8.82 1.88 -0.55
CA ASP A 35 9.11 0.45 -0.55
C ASP A 35 10.21 0.13 -1.56
N LYS A 36 11.26 -0.59 -1.15
CA LYS A 36 12.32 -1.05 -2.06
C LYS A 36 12.37 -2.56 -2.06
N ASP A 37 12.12 -3.17 -3.23
CA ASP A 37 12.09 -4.63 -3.34
C ASP A 37 13.46 -5.25 -3.04
N THR A 38 14.55 -4.56 -3.41
CA THR A 38 15.94 -4.95 -3.13
C THR A 38 16.27 -5.01 -1.63
N GLU A 39 15.47 -4.35 -0.79
CA GLU A 39 15.62 -4.32 0.67
C GLU A 39 14.63 -5.26 1.37
N ILE A 40 13.90 -6.12 0.64
CA ILE A 40 13.02 -7.13 1.23
C ILE A 40 13.87 -8.34 1.66
N PRO A 41 13.98 -8.64 2.97
CA PRO A 41 14.74 -9.80 3.42
C PRO A 41 14.08 -11.11 2.98
N LYS A 42 14.89 -12.16 2.85
CA LYS A 42 14.40 -13.50 2.49
C LYS A 42 13.41 -14.02 3.53
N ARG A 43 12.41 -14.76 3.07
CA ARG A 43 11.53 -15.56 3.91
C ARG A 43 12.21 -16.90 4.20
N TYR A 44 12.24 -17.32 5.45
CA TYR A 44 12.77 -18.62 5.86
C TYR A 44 11.61 -19.50 6.32
N LEU A 45 11.42 -20.68 5.73
CA LEU A 45 10.27 -21.54 6.04
C LEU A 45 10.60 -23.02 5.91
N ILE A 46 9.79 -23.87 6.53
CA ILE A 46 9.81 -25.31 6.28
C ILE A 46 8.89 -25.62 5.10
N ARG A 47 9.46 -26.04 3.97
CA ARG A 47 8.69 -26.53 2.82
C ARG A 47 8.22 -27.97 3.05
N LYS A 48 6.95 -28.23 2.76
CA LYS A 48 6.41 -29.58 2.57
C LYS A 48 6.71 -30.03 1.14
N ILE A 49 7.70 -30.90 0.96
CA ILE A 49 8.00 -31.54 -0.32
C ILE A 49 7.29 -32.88 -0.36
N PHE A 50 6.22 -32.96 -1.17
CA PHE A 50 5.63 -34.23 -1.54
C PHE A 50 6.56 -34.92 -2.55
N SER A 51 7.31 -35.91 -2.08
CA SER A 51 8.09 -36.82 -2.94
C SER A 51 7.67 -38.25 -2.62
N PRO A 52 7.21 -39.04 -3.61
CA PRO A 52 6.86 -40.45 -3.40
C PRO A 52 8.08 -41.34 -3.13
N HIS A 53 9.30 -40.79 -3.16
CA HIS A 53 10.56 -41.53 -2.96
C HIS A 53 11.28 -41.19 -1.65
N LEU A 54 10.74 -40.26 -0.85
CA LEU A 54 11.29 -39.88 0.44
C LEU A 54 10.40 -40.46 1.55
N GLU A 55 10.97 -41.24 2.47
CA GLU A 55 10.22 -41.69 3.66
C GLU A 55 10.14 -40.56 4.70
N PRO A 56 9.02 -40.40 5.42
CA PRO A 56 8.92 -39.44 6.53
C PRO A 56 10.09 -39.62 7.52
N PRO A 57 10.73 -38.52 7.99
CA PRO A 57 10.28 -37.14 7.96
C PRO A 57 10.86 -36.31 6.81
N ALA A 58 11.47 -36.93 5.79
CA ALA A 58 12.17 -36.24 4.69
C ALA A 58 11.25 -35.44 3.73
N HIS A 59 10.02 -35.13 4.15
CA HIS A 59 9.09 -34.25 3.47
C HIS A 59 9.21 -32.79 3.92
N TYR A 60 10.05 -32.47 4.91
CA TYR A 60 10.13 -31.15 5.52
C TYR A 60 11.55 -30.60 5.42
N HIS A 61 11.77 -29.62 4.54
CA HIS A 61 13.08 -29.01 4.33
C HIS A 61 13.03 -27.51 4.59
N PRO A 62 13.89 -26.97 5.48
CA PRO A 62 14.10 -25.54 5.57
C PRO A 62 14.52 -24.97 4.21
N ALA A 63 13.92 -23.85 3.83
CA ALA A 63 14.21 -23.15 2.60
C ALA A 63 14.22 -21.64 2.85
N ALA A 64 15.01 -20.94 2.04
CA ALA A 64 14.96 -19.50 1.92
C ALA A 64 14.32 -19.12 0.58
N GLU A 65 13.40 -18.17 0.61
CA GLU A 65 12.68 -17.70 -0.57
C GLU A 65 12.76 -16.19 -0.66
N GLU A 66 12.97 -15.69 -1.87
CA GLU A 66 12.84 -14.26 -2.17
C GLU A 66 11.36 -13.92 -2.31
N SER A 67 10.96 -12.79 -1.73
CA SER A 67 9.61 -12.26 -1.88
C SER A 67 9.65 -10.97 -2.68
N GLN A 68 8.68 -10.81 -3.58
CA GLN A 68 8.50 -9.58 -4.33
C GLN A 68 7.80 -8.51 -3.50
N ARG A 69 7.07 -8.86 -2.44
CA ARG A 69 6.34 -7.91 -1.59
C ARG A 69 6.40 -8.33 -0.13
N ARG A 70 6.37 -7.36 0.79
CA ARG A 70 6.21 -7.67 2.22
C ARG A 70 4.74 -7.99 2.52
N LYS A 71 4.52 -9.00 3.36
CA LYS A 71 3.18 -9.27 3.89
C LYS A 71 2.73 -8.09 4.76
N LYS A 72 1.50 -7.64 4.54
CA LYS A 72 0.92 -6.52 5.29
C LYS A 72 0.23 -7.04 6.56
N VAL A 73 0.59 -6.45 7.69
CA VAL A 73 0.03 -6.79 9.01
C VAL A 73 -0.53 -5.51 9.63
N HIS A 74 -1.76 -5.56 10.14
CA HIS A 74 -2.37 -4.41 10.79
C HIS A 74 -1.56 -4.03 12.04
N SER A 75 -1.32 -2.74 12.27
CA SER A 75 -0.53 -2.26 13.42
C SER A 75 -1.08 -2.70 14.79
N LYS A 76 -2.40 -2.94 14.85
CA LYS A 76 -3.13 -3.44 16.03
C LYS A 76 -3.34 -4.97 16.06
N TRP A 77 -2.73 -5.72 15.15
CA TRP A 77 -2.89 -7.19 15.06
C TRP A 77 -2.45 -7.90 16.35
N GLY A 78 -3.28 -8.81 16.87
CA GLY A 78 -2.92 -9.63 18.03
C GLY A 78 -2.83 -8.86 19.37
N THR A 79 -2.38 -9.57 20.40
CA THR A 79 -2.26 -9.07 21.78
C THR A 79 -0.86 -8.52 22.02
N GLU A 80 -0.76 -7.34 22.65
CA GLU A 80 0.54 -6.74 23.03
C GLU A 80 1.27 -7.55 24.08
N VAL A 81 2.57 -7.77 23.87
CA VAL A 81 3.42 -8.53 24.81
C VAL A 81 3.91 -7.64 25.95
N ILE A 82 4.28 -6.39 25.68
CA ILE A 82 4.78 -5.44 26.68
C ILE A 82 3.84 -4.24 26.73
N LYS A 83 3.01 -4.17 27.77
CA LYS A 83 2.13 -3.02 28.02
C LYS A 83 2.97 -1.77 28.31
N GLY A 84 2.86 -0.73 27.49
CA GLY A 84 3.42 0.59 27.78
C GLY A 84 4.76 0.94 27.11
N ARG A 85 5.30 0.12 26.20
CA ARG A 85 6.36 0.56 25.28
C ARG A 85 5.76 0.76 23.89
N HIS A 86 5.30 1.98 23.63
CA HIS A 86 4.96 2.42 22.28
C HIS A 86 6.24 2.76 21.51
N SER A 87 7.10 1.77 21.22
CA SER A 87 7.98 1.92 20.07
C SER A 87 7.09 1.66 18.86
N TYR A 88 6.36 2.69 18.41
CA TYR A 88 5.84 2.68 17.05
C TYR A 88 6.99 2.29 16.15
N SER A 89 6.85 1.19 15.41
CA SER A 89 7.90 0.74 14.52
C SER A 89 8.21 1.89 13.57
N ASN A 90 9.43 2.40 13.60
CA ASN A 90 9.88 3.32 12.56
C ASN A 90 9.69 2.61 11.21
N GLN A 91 9.46 3.36 10.12
CA GLN A 91 9.37 2.77 8.78
C GLN A 91 10.58 1.90 8.42
N ASP A 92 11.73 2.18 9.02
CA ASP A 92 12.99 1.46 8.82
C ASP A 92 13.17 0.26 9.78
N ASP A 93 12.25 0.04 10.72
CA ASP A 93 12.36 -1.07 11.66
C ASP A 93 12.08 -2.40 10.94
N LEU A 94 13.02 -3.33 11.07
CA LEU A 94 12.83 -4.68 10.57
C LEU A 94 11.94 -5.48 11.53
N VAL A 95 10.69 -5.66 11.14
CA VAL A 95 9.72 -6.48 11.86
C VAL A 95 9.48 -7.79 11.11
N ALA A 96 9.46 -8.89 11.83
CA ALA A 96 9.12 -10.20 11.28
C ALA A 96 7.96 -10.86 12.02
N LEU A 97 7.18 -11.63 11.28
CA LEU A 97 6.21 -12.58 11.79
C LEU A 97 6.88 -13.95 11.87
N LEU A 98 6.89 -14.52 13.08
CA LEU A 98 7.36 -15.86 13.36
C LEU A 98 6.15 -16.77 13.51
N SER A 99 6.10 -17.87 12.75
CA SER A 99 5.04 -18.89 12.87
C SER A 99 5.60 -20.12 13.56
N PHE A 100 4.83 -20.67 14.50
CA PHE A 100 5.18 -21.87 15.24
C PHE A 100 4.15 -22.98 15.04
N GLU A 101 4.59 -24.23 15.16
CA GLU A 101 3.73 -25.41 15.29
C GLU A 101 3.88 -26.01 16.69
N ASN A 102 2.76 -26.47 17.26
CA ASN A 102 2.75 -27.21 18.52
C ASN A 102 3.19 -28.65 18.29
N THR A 103 4.22 -29.10 19.01
CA THR A 103 4.70 -30.49 18.99
C THR A 103 4.17 -31.32 20.16
N SER A 104 3.54 -30.69 21.15
CA SER A 104 2.86 -31.37 22.24
C SER A 104 1.54 -32.00 21.78
N SER A 105 1.28 -33.22 22.23
CA SER A 105 -0.03 -33.87 22.13
C SER A 105 -1.10 -33.19 23.00
N SER A 106 -0.71 -32.29 23.90
CA SER A 106 -1.62 -31.42 24.64
C SER A 106 -2.04 -30.21 23.79
N ARG A 107 -3.35 -29.98 23.69
CA ARG A 107 -3.95 -28.82 22.96
C ARG A 107 -3.67 -27.46 23.61
N ASN A 108 -2.94 -27.40 24.72
CA ASN A 108 -2.80 -26.20 25.55
C ASN A 108 -1.49 -25.41 25.34
N SER A 109 -0.70 -25.69 24.30
CA SER A 109 0.45 -24.80 24.02
C SER A 109 -0.06 -23.48 23.42
N SER A 110 0.09 -22.41 24.18
CA SER A 110 -0.12 -21.05 23.69
C SER A 110 1.15 -20.25 23.84
N LEU A 111 1.35 -19.24 22.99
CA LEU A 111 2.34 -18.19 23.24
C LEU A 111 1.86 -17.35 24.43
N ASP A 112 2.16 -17.80 25.65
CA ASP A 112 2.01 -17.01 26.87
C ASP A 112 3.27 -16.17 27.13
N GLU A 113 3.21 -15.24 28.07
CA GLU A 113 4.35 -14.37 28.37
C GLU A 113 5.62 -15.14 28.75
N THR A 114 5.49 -16.26 29.46
CA THR A 114 6.64 -17.07 29.90
C THR A 114 7.32 -17.74 28.72
N THR A 115 6.53 -18.27 27.79
CA THR A 115 6.98 -18.90 26.55
C THR A 115 7.60 -17.86 25.64
N ILE A 116 6.98 -16.69 25.49
CA ILE A 116 7.52 -15.59 24.68
C ILE A 116 8.87 -15.11 25.22
N ARG A 117 9.05 -15.00 26.55
CA ARG A 117 10.36 -14.66 27.14
C ARG A 117 11.43 -15.70 26.81
N LYS A 118 11.10 -16.99 26.87
CA LYS A 118 12.01 -18.09 26.49
C LYS A 118 12.34 -18.05 24.99
N VAL A 119 11.34 -17.84 24.14
CA VAL A 119 11.51 -17.67 22.69
C VAL A 119 12.48 -16.53 22.41
N ARG A 120 12.23 -15.35 22.98
CA ARG A 120 13.14 -14.19 22.85
C ARG A 120 14.58 -14.53 23.25
N GLN A 121 14.77 -15.18 24.40
CA GLN A 121 16.11 -15.52 24.89
C GLN A 121 16.85 -16.49 23.96
N VAL A 122 16.18 -17.53 23.48
CA VAL A 122 16.79 -18.51 22.56
C VAL A 122 17.12 -17.84 21.23
N LEU A 123 16.19 -17.07 20.67
CA LEU A 123 16.38 -16.42 19.38
C LEU A 123 17.44 -15.30 19.45
N SER A 124 17.55 -14.57 20.57
CA SER A 124 18.61 -13.56 20.75
C SER A 124 20.00 -14.22 20.76
N GLN A 125 20.15 -15.37 21.43
CA GLN A 125 21.41 -16.12 21.44
C GLN A 125 21.82 -16.64 20.05
N LYS A 126 20.84 -17.06 19.23
CA LYS A 126 21.10 -17.59 17.88
C LYS A 126 21.39 -16.48 16.86
N SER A 127 20.67 -15.37 16.93
CA SER A 127 20.85 -14.21 16.04
C SER A 127 22.05 -13.34 16.44
N GLY A 128 22.41 -13.34 17.73
CA GLY A 128 23.32 -12.36 18.33
C GLY A 128 22.68 -10.98 18.52
N ASP A 129 21.34 -10.91 18.54
CA ASP A 129 20.59 -9.66 18.70
C ASP A 129 20.09 -9.48 20.14
N ASP A 130 20.85 -8.76 20.97
CA ASP A 130 20.46 -8.47 22.35
C ASP A 130 19.25 -7.52 22.45
N ASN A 131 18.94 -6.80 21.37
CA ASN A 131 17.84 -5.83 21.29
C ASN A 131 16.57 -6.42 20.66
N LEU A 132 16.52 -7.74 20.47
CA LEU A 132 15.36 -8.42 19.94
C LEU A 132 14.12 -8.22 20.82
N GLU A 133 13.06 -7.67 20.24
CA GLU A 133 11.88 -7.20 20.97
C GLU A 133 10.60 -7.90 20.49
N PRO A 134 9.91 -8.69 21.34
CA PRO A 134 8.59 -9.23 21.00
C PRO A 134 7.53 -8.11 21.12
N LEU A 135 6.78 -7.89 20.04
CA LEU A 135 5.80 -6.80 19.95
C LEU A 135 4.39 -7.29 20.31
N ARG A 136 3.89 -8.24 19.53
CA ARG A 136 2.51 -8.75 19.65
C ARG A 136 2.44 -10.23 19.29
N HIS A 137 1.43 -10.92 19.78
CA HIS A 137 1.22 -12.33 19.44
C HIS A 137 -0.26 -12.65 19.21
N SER A 138 -0.52 -13.68 18.41
CA SER A 138 -1.85 -14.24 18.24
C SER A 138 -1.71 -15.74 17.94
N ALA A 139 -2.42 -16.57 18.68
CA ALA A 139 -2.30 -18.02 18.62
C ALA A 139 -0.83 -18.49 18.70
N LEU A 140 -0.30 -19.08 17.63
CA LEU A 140 1.08 -19.57 17.51
C LEU A 140 1.95 -18.67 16.62
N GLN A 141 1.59 -17.39 16.50
CA GLN A 141 2.35 -16.40 15.75
C GLN A 141 2.83 -15.28 16.66
N LEU A 142 4.08 -14.85 16.46
CA LEU A 142 4.74 -13.79 17.23
C LEU A 142 5.32 -12.75 16.27
N LEU A 143 4.93 -11.49 16.44
CA LEU A 143 5.61 -10.35 15.84
C LEU A 143 6.83 -9.98 16.68
N MET A 144 7.96 -9.83 16.00
CA MET A 144 9.23 -9.55 16.64
C MET A 144 10.01 -8.50 15.84
N LYS A 145 10.55 -7.51 16.54
CA LYS A 145 11.41 -6.47 16.00
C LYS A 145 12.87 -6.88 16.14
N PHE A 146 13.61 -6.77 15.05
CA PHE A 146 15.04 -6.99 14.96
C PHE A 146 15.79 -5.66 14.95
N SER A 147 17.02 -5.66 15.46
CA SER A 147 17.87 -4.46 15.40
C SER A 147 18.48 -4.20 14.02
N SER A 148 18.61 -5.23 13.17
CA SER A 148 19.16 -5.09 11.81
C SER A 148 18.82 -6.27 10.89
N THR A 149 18.95 -6.04 9.57
CA THR A 149 18.89 -7.11 8.56
C THR A 149 19.94 -8.19 8.80
N ALA A 150 21.15 -7.82 9.22
CA ALA A 150 22.21 -8.79 9.50
C ALA A 150 21.84 -9.77 10.62
N THR A 151 21.17 -9.31 11.68
CA THR A 151 20.70 -10.17 12.77
C THR A 151 19.54 -11.08 12.35
N TYR A 152 18.66 -10.59 11.48
CA TYR A 152 17.59 -11.38 10.87
C TYR A 152 18.16 -12.49 9.98
N ASP A 153 19.12 -12.18 9.11
CA ASP A 153 19.75 -13.15 8.21
C ASP A 153 20.53 -14.22 8.99
N LYS A 154 21.21 -13.84 10.07
CA LYS A 154 21.88 -14.80 10.98
C LYS A 154 20.89 -15.78 11.61
N LEU A 155 19.72 -15.28 12.04
CA LEU A 155 18.67 -16.14 12.57
C LEU A 155 18.13 -17.09 11.48
N GLY A 156 17.90 -16.56 10.28
CA GLY A 156 17.50 -17.33 9.12
C GLY A 156 18.50 -18.43 8.77
N GLN A 157 19.80 -18.14 8.82
CA GLN A 157 20.85 -19.15 8.62
C GLN A 157 20.82 -20.24 9.70
N CYS A 158 20.65 -19.86 10.98
CA CYS A 158 20.48 -20.83 12.06
C CYS A 158 19.24 -21.72 11.86
N PHE A 159 18.16 -21.14 11.33
CA PHE A 159 16.95 -21.86 10.98
C PHE A 159 17.20 -22.88 9.86
N LEU A 160 17.88 -22.47 8.78
CA LEU A 160 18.23 -23.35 7.65
C LEU A 160 19.12 -24.51 8.07
N GLU A 161 20.06 -24.26 8.98
CA GLU A 161 20.99 -25.25 9.51
C GLU A 161 20.38 -26.16 10.58
N GLY A 162 19.09 -25.97 10.94
CA GLY A 162 18.41 -26.76 11.97
C GLY A 162 18.95 -26.51 13.38
N LYS A 163 19.62 -25.38 13.61
CA LYS A 163 20.21 -25.01 14.92
C LYS A 163 19.22 -24.40 15.89
N ILE A 164 17.99 -24.13 15.45
CA ILE A 164 16.90 -23.66 16.30
C ILE A 164 16.11 -24.88 16.75
N GLU A 165 16.40 -25.32 17.98
CA GLU A 165 15.72 -26.44 18.62
C GLU A 165 14.29 -26.06 19.04
N GLU A 166 13.50 -27.06 19.42
CA GLU A 166 12.16 -26.86 19.98
C GLU A 166 12.21 -26.00 21.25
N ILE A 167 11.33 -24.99 21.34
CA ILE A 167 11.26 -24.07 22.47
C ILE A 167 9.91 -24.28 23.17
N SER A 168 9.92 -24.93 24.34
CA SER A 168 8.70 -25.16 25.14
C SER A 168 7.56 -25.81 24.33
N HIS A 169 7.85 -26.89 23.60
CA HIS A 169 6.89 -27.58 22.71
C HIS A 169 6.42 -26.79 21.49
N LEU A 170 7.13 -25.71 21.15
CA LEU A 170 6.92 -24.96 19.92
C LEU A 170 8.10 -25.14 18.98
N LYS A 171 7.79 -25.58 17.77
CA LYS A 171 8.75 -25.64 16.66
C LYS A 171 8.57 -24.41 15.77
N LEU A 172 9.63 -23.64 15.57
CA LEU A 172 9.62 -22.53 14.62
C LEU A 172 9.50 -23.10 13.20
N THR A 173 8.54 -22.63 12.41
CA THR A 173 8.26 -23.13 11.06
C THR A 173 8.41 -22.08 9.98
N GLU A 174 8.36 -20.80 10.33
CA GLU A 174 8.48 -19.69 9.40
C GLU A 174 9.02 -18.43 10.09
N ILE A 175 9.88 -17.70 9.37
CA ILE A 175 10.38 -16.38 9.68
C ILE A 175 10.14 -15.52 8.43
N GLN A 176 9.31 -14.50 8.55
CA GLN A 176 8.91 -13.67 7.43
C GLN A 176 8.97 -12.19 7.80
N ALA A 177 9.75 -11.39 7.07
CA ALA A 177 9.68 -9.93 7.18
C ALA A 177 8.30 -9.40 6.75
N VAL A 178 7.74 -8.51 7.55
CA VAL A 178 6.39 -7.94 7.34
C VAL A 178 6.41 -6.43 7.35
N SER A 179 5.38 -5.81 6.77
CA SER A 179 5.12 -4.37 6.87
C SER A 179 3.96 -4.14 7.84
N LEU A 180 4.25 -3.48 8.96
CA LEU A 180 3.23 -3.05 9.92
C LEU A 180 2.60 -1.74 9.42
N ILE A 181 1.30 -1.79 9.12
CA ILE A 181 0.60 -0.66 8.52
C ILE A 181 -0.78 -0.43 9.16
N ILE A 182 -1.26 0.80 9.03
CA ILE A 182 -2.69 1.14 9.09
C ILE A 182 -3.07 1.47 7.65
N PRO A 183 -3.59 0.51 6.87
CA PRO A 183 -3.85 0.74 5.47
C PRO A 183 -5.10 1.61 5.30
N PRO A 184 -5.08 2.62 4.40
CA PRO A 184 -6.32 3.22 3.96
C PRO A 184 -7.09 2.22 3.09
N PRO A 185 -8.43 2.35 2.98
CA PRO A 185 -9.24 1.51 2.11
C PRO A 185 -8.76 1.50 0.65
N CYS A 186 -8.23 2.63 0.18
CA CYS A 186 -7.62 2.79 -1.13
C CYS A 186 -6.42 3.75 -1.05
N PHE A 187 -5.37 3.48 -1.84
CA PHE A 187 -4.24 4.37 -2.07
C PHE A 187 -3.66 4.17 -3.47
N ILE A 188 -2.78 5.08 -3.90
CA ILE A 188 -2.02 4.94 -5.15
C ILE A 188 -0.59 4.51 -4.84
N GLU A 189 -0.11 3.45 -5.50
CA GLU A 189 1.29 3.06 -5.51
C GLU A 189 1.93 3.54 -6.82
N ILE A 190 3.02 4.31 -6.74
CA ILE A 190 3.81 4.73 -7.91
C ILE A 190 5.11 3.91 -7.95
N ALA A 191 5.26 3.10 -8.98
CA ALA A 191 6.48 2.36 -9.26
C ALA A 191 7.53 3.27 -9.93
N MET A 192 8.75 3.26 -9.42
CA MET A 192 9.89 4.00 -9.96
C MET A 192 11.05 3.04 -10.24
N PRO A 193 11.91 3.31 -11.22
CA PRO A 193 13.18 2.60 -11.33
C PRO A 193 13.97 2.65 -10.01
N THR A 194 14.77 1.61 -9.77
CA THR A 194 15.68 1.56 -8.61
C THR A 194 16.49 2.83 -8.49
N ASP A 195 16.65 3.35 -7.27
CA ASP A 195 17.36 4.58 -6.93
C ASP A 195 16.70 5.91 -7.39
N GLU A 196 15.57 5.87 -8.09
CA GLU A 196 14.82 7.09 -8.49
C GLU A 196 13.64 7.42 -7.57
N GLY A 197 13.22 6.48 -6.71
CA GLY A 197 12.06 6.60 -5.84
C GLY A 197 12.25 7.65 -4.75
N SER A 198 13.44 7.76 -4.16
CA SER A 198 13.75 8.77 -3.14
C SER A 198 13.51 10.20 -3.65
N ASN A 199 13.96 10.51 -4.87
CA ASN A 199 13.75 11.83 -5.46
C ASN A 199 12.26 12.10 -5.75
N LEU A 200 11.52 11.11 -6.24
CA LEU A 200 10.08 11.29 -6.43
C LEU A 200 9.37 11.53 -5.09
N LYS A 201 9.73 10.75 -4.07
CA LYS A 201 9.19 10.89 -2.73
C LYS A 201 9.43 12.29 -2.17
N GLU A 202 10.63 12.85 -2.32
CA GLU A 202 10.93 14.23 -1.91
C GLU A 202 10.09 15.27 -2.66
N THR A 203 10.01 15.17 -3.99
CA THR A 203 9.16 16.04 -4.80
C THR A 203 7.70 15.97 -4.35
N LEU A 204 7.14 14.77 -4.18
CA LEU A 204 5.76 14.59 -3.73
C LEU A 204 5.53 15.09 -2.30
N SER A 205 6.47 14.83 -1.39
CA SER A 205 6.41 15.30 0.00
C SER A 205 6.40 16.82 0.08
N SER A 206 7.05 17.52 -0.86
CA SER A 206 7.07 18.99 -0.88
C SER A 206 5.69 19.64 -1.06
N LEU A 207 4.73 18.93 -1.65
CA LEU A 207 3.35 19.41 -1.82
C LEU A 207 2.54 19.39 -0.53
N LEU A 208 2.90 18.48 0.35
CA LEU A 208 2.18 18.24 1.58
C LEU A 208 2.78 19.17 2.62
N VAL A 209 1.96 20.07 3.17
CA VAL A 209 2.37 20.95 4.27
C VAL A 209 2.97 20.07 5.37
N SER A 210 4.13 20.47 5.93
CA SER A 210 4.87 19.72 6.95
C SER A 210 3.95 19.36 8.13
N HIS A 211 3.36 18.17 8.06
CA HIS A 211 2.45 17.65 9.07
C HIS A 211 3.13 16.49 9.81
N HIS A 212 2.76 16.31 11.06
CA HIS A 212 3.32 15.32 11.97
C HIS A 212 3.02 13.86 11.62
N SER A 213 2.16 13.61 10.62
CA SER A 213 1.63 12.29 10.31
C SER A 213 2.09 11.81 8.94
N THR A 214 2.14 10.48 8.77
CA THR A 214 2.34 9.83 7.47
C THR A 214 1.14 10.09 6.56
N PHE A 215 1.35 10.41 5.28
CA PHE A 215 0.29 10.50 4.28
C PHE A 215 0.08 9.12 3.62
N PRO A 216 -0.98 8.38 3.96
CA PRO A 216 -1.09 6.95 3.65
C PRO A 216 -1.70 6.67 2.27
N PHE A 217 -2.27 7.69 1.61
CA PHE A 217 -3.01 7.53 0.34
C PHE A 217 -2.09 7.50 -0.90
N LEU A 218 -0.78 7.60 -0.68
CA LEU A 218 0.24 7.55 -1.71
C LEU A 218 1.46 6.79 -1.20
N SER A 219 1.99 5.90 -2.03
CA SER A 219 3.28 5.24 -1.79
C SER A 219 4.15 5.25 -3.04
N VAL A 220 5.46 5.23 -2.85
CA VAL A 220 6.45 5.04 -3.90
C VAL A 220 7.05 3.65 -3.72
N ARG A 221 7.27 2.93 -4.81
CA ARG A 221 7.91 1.62 -4.79
C ARG A 221 9.02 1.52 -5.84
N GLU A 222 10.14 0.92 -5.49
CA GLU A 222 11.24 0.59 -6.39
C GLU A 222 11.28 -0.93 -6.62
N PRO A 223 10.62 -1.43 -7.68
CA PRO A 223 10.60 -2.86 -7.95
C PRO A 223 11.91 -3.34 -8.59
N GLU A 224 12.41 -4.48 -8.12
CA GLU A 224 13.64 -5.10 -8.64
C GLU A 224 13.44 -5.68 -10.06
N HIS A 225 12.23 -6.10 -10.36
CA HIS A 225 11.84 -6.52 -11.70
C HIS A 225 10.99 -5.44 -12.36
N LYS A 226 11.36 -5.06 -13.59
CA LYS A 226 10.60 -4.12 -14.41
C LYS A 226 9.12 -4.52 -14.42
N PHE A 227 8.25 -3.54 -14.27
CA PHE A 227 6.80 -3.65 -14.43
C PHE A 227 6.48 -4.07 -15.88
N ASN A 228 6.74 -5.33 -16.22
CA ASN A 228 6.32 -5.89 -17.49
C ASN A 228 4.84 -6.20 -17.33
N ASN A 229 4.01 -5.46 -18.07
CA ASN A 229 2.70 -5.93 -18.49
C ASN A 229 2.88 -7.34 -19.09
N GLY A 230 2.70 -8.38 -18.27
CA GLY A 230 2.82 -9.78 -18.68
C GLY A 230 4.26 -10.26 -18.91
N SER A 231 4.87 -10.84 -17.87
CA SER A 231 5.83 -11.94 -18.07
C SER A 231 5.20 -13.24 -17.55
N SER A 232 4.34 -13.83 -18.38
CA SER A 232 4.09 -15.28 -18.33
C SER A 232 5.16 -15.98 -19.14
N PRO A 233 5.65 -17.16 -18.73
CA PRO A 233 6.24 -18.12 -19.65
C PRO A 233 5.08 -18.78 -20.42
N SER A 234 4.48 -18.07 -21.38
CA SER A 234 3.52 -18.67 -22.30
C SER A 234 3.50 -17.92 -23.63
N ASN A 235 3.65 -18.67 -24.72
CA ASN A 235 3.67 -18.26 -26.12
C ASN A 235 2.40 -17.52 -26.59
N SER A 236 2.19 -16.28 -26.14
CA SER A 236 1.16 -15.39 -26.68
C SER A 236 1.84 -14.13 -27.23
N PRO A 237 1.53 -13.72 -28.48
CA PRO A 237 2.24 -12.62 -29.12
C PRO A 237 1.96 -11.31 -28.40
N ALA A 238 3.02 -10.58 -28.08
CA ALA A 238 2.97 -9.25 -27.51
C ALA A 238 1.99 -8.36 -28.28
N SER A 239 0.93 -7.91 -27.63
CA SER A 239 0.03 -6.89 -28.16
C SER A 239 0.82 -5.61 -28.36
N LYS A 240 1.22 -5.31 -29.60
CA LYS A 240 1.80 -4.03 -29.99
C LYS A 240 0.75 -2.94 -29.74
N THR A 241 0.83 -2.25 -28.61
CA THR A 241 0.18 -0.95 -28.46
C THR A 241 0.81 0.01 -29.46
N ARG A 242 0.04 0.36 -30.50
CA ARG A 242 0.34 1.43 -31.45
C ARG A 242 0.79 2.66 -30.64
N ARG A 243 1.91 3.27 -31.04
CA ARG A 243 2.19 4.66 -30.64
C ARG A 243 0.97 5.48 -31.05
N VAL A 244 0.27 6.03 -30.07
CA VAL A 244 -0.75 7.05 -30.32
C VAL A 244 0.03 8.33 -30.59
N ASP A 245 0.40 8.54 -31.85
CA ASP A 245 0.61 9.88 -32.35
C ASP A 245 -0.76 10.54 -32.37
N ASN A 246 -0.96 11.59 -31.59
CA ASN A 246 -1.90 12.69 -31.86
C ASN A 246 -1.73 13.77 -30.80
N GLY A 247 -1.51 15.02 -31.23
CA GLY A 247 -1.40 16.21 -30.38
C GLY A 247 -2.69 16.63 -29.68
N GLY A 248 -3.41 15.69 -29.07
CA GLY A 248 -4.51 15.94 -28.14
C GLY A 248 -4.00 15.89 -26.70
N LEU A 249 -4.57 16.73 -25.82
CA LEU A 249 -4.28 16.79 -24.38
C LEU A 249 -4.75 15.51 -23.65
N THR A 250 -4.08 14.37 -23.89
CA THR A 250 -4.35 13.13 -23.17
C THR A 250 -3.78 13.21 -21.76
N LYS A 251 -4.60 12.97 -20.75
CA LYS A 251 -4.22 13.10 -19.33
C LYS A 251 -4.00 11.74 -18.66
N PRO A 252 -3.18 11.65 -17.61
CA PRO A 252 -3.14 10.44 -16.79
C PRO A 252 -4.55 10.12 -16.26
N ALA A 253 -4.98 8.87 -16.35
CA ALA A 253 -6.34 8.46 -15.97
C ALA A 253 -6.57 8.42 -14.46
N VAL A 254 -5.51 8.37 -13.66
CA VAL A 254 -5.57 8.27 -12.20
C VAL A 254 -5.02 9.54 -11.57
N GLY A 255 -5.64 10.00 -10.48
CA GLY A 255 -5.11 11.12 -9.71
C GLY A 255 -5.49 11.14 -8.23
N VAL A 256 -4.88 12.05 -7.49
CA VAL A 256 -5.15 12.34 -6.08
C VAL A 256 -5.48 13.82 -5.94
N MET A 257 -6.61 14.13 -5.31
CA MET A 257 -7.02 15.49 -4.98
C MET A 257 -7.04 15.68 -3.47
N LEU A 258 -6.34 16.72 -3.01
CA LEU A 258 -6.40 17.22 -1.64
C LEU A 258 -7.53 18.24 -1.54
N MET A 259 -8.50 17.97 -0.68
CA MET A 259 -9.67 18.83 -0.48
C MET A 259 -9.49 19.63 0.80
N PHE A 260 -9.26 20.94 0.66
CA PHE A 260 -9.08 21.88 1.76
C PHE A 260 -10.39 22.60 2.06
N THR A 261 -10.76 22.69 3.34
CA THR A 261 -11.89 23.53 3.74
C THR A 261 -11.54 25.01 3.70
N GLN A 262 -12.53 25.87 3.85
CA GLN A 262 -12.32 27.32 3.99
C GLN A 262 -11.37 27.68 5.15
N ARG A 263 -11.34 26.89 6.22
CA ARG A 263 -10.47 27.16 7.38
C ARG A 263 -9.00 26.79 7.14
N ALA A 264 -8.71 26.03 6.09
CA ALA A 264 -7.37 25.58 5.69
C ALA A 264 -6.86 26.29 4.42
N GLU A 265 -7.39 27.49 4.13
CA GLU A 265 -7.09 28.22 2.90
C GLU A 265 -5.59 28.54 2.77
N LYS A 266 -4.89 28.90 3.86
CA LYS A 266 -3.45 29.17 3.80
C LYS A 266 -2.66 27.91 3.43
N ASN A 267 -3.02 26.76 4.01
CA ASN A 267 -2.37 25.49 3.67
C ASN A 267 -2.56 25.14 2.18
N SER A 268 -3.76 25.41 1.64
CA SER A 268 -4.04 25.20 0.22
C SER A 268 -3.19 26.12 -0.68
N GLU A 269 -3.04 27.40 -0.32
CA GLU A 269 -2.21 28.34 -1.07
C GLU A 269 -0.71 28.02 -0.90
N SER A 270 -0.27 27.53 0.25
CA SER A 270 1.09 27.01 0.44
C SER A 270 1.38 25.86 -0.54
N CYS A 271 0.49 24.86 -0.64
CA CYS A 271 0.63 23.77 -1.61
C CYS A 271 0.73 24.30 -3.07
N LEU A 272 -0.16 25.23 -3.43
CA LEU A 272 -0.17 25.84 -4.76
C LEU A 272 1.07 26.71 -5.02
N SER A 273 1.64 27.34 -4.00
CA SER A 273 2.86 28.14 -4.13
C SER A 273 4.08 27.28 -4.48
N VAL A 274 4.16 26.05 -3.95
CA VAL A 274 5.20 25.07 -4.30
C VAL A 274 5.10 24.70 -5.78
N VAL A 275 3.88 24.39 -6.24
CA VAL A 275 3.61 24.04 -7.65
C VAL A 275 3.96 25.22 -8.58
N ARG A 276 3.49 26.43 -8.27
CA ARG A 276 3.72 27.64 -9.08
C ARG A 276 5.18 28.10 -9.04
N GLY A 277 5.87 27.90 -7.92
CA GLY A 277 7.26 28.30 -7.70
C GLY A 277 8.29 27.35 -8.33
N ASN A 278 7.90 26.12 -8.69
CA ASN A 278 8.81 25.11 -9.23
C ASN A 278 8.30 24.46 -10.53
N SER A 279 8.27 25.25 -11.61
CA SER A 279 7.86 24.78 -12.94
C SER A 279 8.80 23.74 -13.58
N LYS A 280 9.94 23.43 -12.95
CA LYS A 280 10.85 22.36 -13.39
C LYS A 280 10.39 20.99 -12.90
N GLU A 281 9.74 20.94 -11.74
CA GLU A 281 9.23 19.71 -11.12
C GLU A 281 7.73 19.54 -11.31
N TRP A 282 6.99 20.61 -11.59
CA TRP A 282 5.54 20.58 -11.72
C TRP A 282 5.04 21.13 -13.05
N GLU A 283 4.08 20.44 -13.65
CA GLU A 283 3.38 20.85 -14.87
C GLU A 283 1.88 20.94 -14.57
N GLN A 284 1.26 22.09 -14.85
CA GLN A 284 -0.18 22.26 -14.69
C GLN A 284 -0.95 21.49 -15.77
N VAL A 285 -2.01 20.80 -15.37
CA VAL A 285 -2.87 20.00 -16.25
C VAL A 285 -4.20 20.72 -16.44
N ASN A 286 -4.55 21.06 -17.67
CA ASN A 286 -5.80 21.77 -17.96
C ASN A 286 -6.98 20.80 -18.04
N VAL A 287 -7.87 20.77 -17.04
CA VAL A 287 -9.10 19.96 -17.03
C VAL A 287 -10.28 20.77 -17.62
N PRO A 288 -11.22 20.16 -18.38
CA PRO A 288 -12.39 20.89 -18.89
C PRO A 288 -13.16 21.62 -17.79
N GLN A 289 -13.64 22.83 -18.09
CA GLN A 289 -14.34 23.69 -17.12
C GLN A 289 -15.59 23.03 -16.51
N GLY A 290 -16.27 22.15 -17.25
CA GLY A 290 -17.44 21.40 -16.74
C GLY A 290 -17.11 20.29 -15.74
N ILE A 291 -15.83 19.99 -15.49
CA ILE A 291 -15.40 19.04 -14.45
C ILE A 291 -15.05 19.78 -13.15
N ALA A 292 -14.40 20.93 -13.26
CA ALA A 292 -14.05 21.75 -12.11
C ALA A 292 -15.30 22.43 -11.54
N GLU A 293 -15.51 22.35 -10.22
CA GLU A 293 -16.69 22.94 -9.57
C GLU A 293 -16.69 24.49 -9.57
N GLY A 294 -15.59 25.14 -9.99
CA GLY A 294 -15.47 26.59 -10.15
C GLY A 294 -14.11 27.03 -10.72
N PRO A 295 -14.02 28.19 -11.39
CA PRO A 295 -12.76 28.70 -11.90
C PRO A 295 -11.83 29.09 -10.75
N GLY A 296 -10.73 28.36 -10.60
CA GLY A 296 -9.68 28.63 -9.60
C GLY A 296 -9.84 27.90 -8.27
N ASP A 297 -10.94 27.18 -8.08
CA ASP A 297 -11.18 26.36 -6.89
C ASP A 297 -10.45 25.01 -6.98
N GLU A 298 -10.32 24.47 -8.20
CA GLU A 298 -9.59 23.24 -8.45
C GLU A 298 -8.41 23.48 -9.40
N VAL A 299 -7.21 23.11 -8.94
CA VAL A 299 -5.98 23.20 -9.73
C VAL A 299 -5.37 21.83 -9.86
N TYR A 300 -5.20 21.37 -11.09
CA TYR A 300 -4.62 20.06 -11.42
C TYR A 300 -3.20 20.22 -11.93
N PHE A 301 -2.31 19.31 -11.55
CA PHE A 301 -0.90 19.32 -11.88
C PHE A 301 -0.33 17.90 -11.88
N LYS A 302 0.86 17.70 -12.43
CA LYS A 302 1.59 16.42 -12.40
C LYS A 302 3.08 16.70 -12.25
N ALA A 303 3.84 15.68 -11.83
CA ALA A 303 5.29 15.76 -11.85
C ALA A 303 5.79 15.95 -13.29
N ALA A 304 6.58 17.00 -13.53
CA ALA A 304 7.15 17.32 -14.82
C ALA A 304 8.17 16.26 -15.25
N ASN A 305 8.26 16.03 -16.56
CA ASN A 305 9.20 15.08 -17.18
C ASN A 305 9.08 13.62 -16.69
N ARG A 306 7.99 13.26 -16.01
CA ARG A 306 7.72 11.91 -15.51
C ARG A 306 6.33 11.46 -15.91
N GLU A 307 6.19 10.16 -16.22
CA GLU A 307 4.87 9.52 -16.27
C GLU A 307 4.41 9.30 -14.83
N GLY A 308 3.14 9.58 -14.54
CA GLY A 308 2.62 9.49 -13.17
C GLY A 308 1.18 9.97 -13.06
N PRO A 309 0.56 9.81 -11.88
CA PRO A 309 -0.80 10.27 -11.63
C PRO A 309 -0.90 11.80 -11.65
N VAL A 310 -2.12 12.30 -11.86
CA VAL A 310 -2.45 13.72 -11.67
C VAL A 310 -2.62 14.00 -10.19
N PHE A 311 -2.17 15.16 -9.74
CA PHE A 311 -2.43 15.70 -8.42
C PHE A 311 -3.35 16.91 -8.56
N ALA A 312 -4.18 17.15 -7.56
CA ALA A 312 -5.04 18.32 -7.55
C ALA A 312 -5.19 18.89 -6.14
N VAL A 313 -5.41 20.20 -6.10
CA VAL A 313 -5.81 20.93 -4.89
C VAL A 313 -7.19 21.49 -5.16
N LYS A 314 -8.15 21.14 -4.29
CA LYS A 314 -9.47 21.74 -4.22
C LYS A 314 -9.55 22.66 -3.01
N LYS A 315 -9.80 23.93 -3.26
CA LYS A 315 -10.03 24.96 -2.25
C LYS A 315 -11.50 25.02 -1.89
N LEU A 316 -11.79 25.57 -0.70
CA LEU A 316 -13.16 25.86 -0.25
C LEU A 316 -14.10 24.64 -0.29
N SER A 317 -13.55 23.44 -0.12
CA SER A 317 -14.34 22.21 -0.10
C SER A 317 -15.29 22.22 1.11
N PRO A 318 -16.55 21.77 0.96
CA PRO A 318 -17.50 21.68 2.07
C PRO A 318 -17.05 20.69 3.15
N GLY A 319 -16.14 19.77 2.81
CA GLY A 319 -15.47 18.88 3.74
C GLY A 319 -14.03 18.62 3.31
N SER A 320 -13.16 18.39 4.27
CA SER A 320 -11.78 18.00 4.02
C SER A 320 -11.65 16.51 3.72
N GLY A 321 -10.58 16.17 3.01
CA GLY A 321 -10.20 14.79 2.79
C GLY A 321 -9.40 14.61 1.51
N VAL A 322 -9.24 13.35 1.14
CA VAL A 322 -8.55 12.94 -0.08
C VAL A 322 -9.56 12.31 -1.03
N ARG A 323 -9.52 12.76 -2.28
CA ARG A 323 -10.29 12.17 -3.38
C ARG A 323 -9.34 11.51 -4.36
N ILE A 324 -9.45 10.20 -4.51
CA ILE A 324 -8.79 9.48 -5.60
C ILE A 324 -9.68 9.63 -6.84
N ILE A 325 -9.13 10.14 -7.93
CA ILE A 325 -9.86 10.46 -9.16
C ILE A 325 -9.53 9.44 -10.22
N LEU A 326 -10.56 8.96 -10.91
CA LEU A 326 -10.46 8.13 -12.11
C LEU A 326 -11.18 8.79 -13.27
N PHE A 327 -10.43 9.20 -14.28
CA PHE A 327 -10.96 9.72 -15.53
C PHE A 327 -11.32 8.56 -16.46
N VAL A 328 -12.61 8.40 -16.72
CA VAL A 328 -13.19 7.29 -17.49
C VAL A 328 -13.46 7.73 -18.93
N ASN A 329 -12.89 7.00 -19.90
CA ASN A 329 -13.12 7.26 -21.32
C ASN A 329 -14.24 6.39 -21.90
N LYS A 330 -14.44 5.18 -21.36
CA LYS A 330 -15.41 4.21 -21.84
C LYS A 330 -16.71 4.29 -21.02
N ASP A 331 -17.46 3.19 -21.03
CA ASP A 331 -18.69 3.00 -20.30
C ASP A 331 -18.46 3.17 -18.78
N ILE A 332 -19.03 4.25 -18.22
CA ILE A 332 -18.92 4.55 -16.79
C ILE A 332 -19.61 3.48 -15.93
N ASP A 333 -20.65 2.82 -16.44
CA ASP A 333 -21.41 1.83 -15.69
C ASP A 333 -20.61 0.52 -15.56
N GLU A 334 -19.83 0.15 -16.58
CA GLU A 334 -18.90 -0.98 -16.52
C GLU A 334 -17.79 -0.75 -15.47
N VAL A 335 -17.21 0.45 -15.45
CA VAL A 335 -16.18 0.83 -14.48
C VAL A 335 -16.76 0.96 -13.07
N GLU A 336 -17.97 1.51 -12.93
CA GLU A 336 -18.71 1.58 -11.67
C GLU A 336 -18.92 0.17 -11.09
N HIS A 337 -19.39 -0.77 -11.90
CA HIS A 337 -19.60 -2.14 -11.48
C HIS A 337 -18.29 -2.79 -10.98
N PHE A 338 -17.18 -2.58 -11.71
CA PHE A 338 -15.86 -3.09 -11.31
C PHE A 338 -15.44 -2.59 -9.91
N TYR A 339 -15.53 -1.28 -9.66
CA TYR A 339 -15.16 -0.71 -8.35
C TYR A 339 -16.19 -1.00 -7.26
N HIS A 340 -17.45 -1.21 -7.61
CA HIS A 340 -18.46 -1.68 -6.68
C HIS A 340 -18.09 -3.06 -6.11
N LEU A 341 -17.68 -4.00 -6.95
CA LEU A 341 -17.23 -5.34 -6.52
C LEU A 341 -16.05 -5.27 -5.55
N ILE A 342 -15.06 -4.40 -5.83
CA ILE A 342 -13.86 -4.27 -5.00
C ILE A 342 -14.15 -3.58 -3.67
N THR A 343 -14.92 -2.49 -3.70
CA THR A 343 -15.13 -1.64 -2.53
C THR A 343 -16.28 -2.12 -1.66
N GLY A 344 -17.24 -2.84 -2.23
CA GLY A 344 -18.52 -3.20 -1.61
C GLY A 344 -19.40 -1.98 -1.29
N LYS A 345 -19.08 -0.79 -1.81
CA LYS A 345 -19.78 0.47 -1.53
C LYS A 345 -20.68 0.87 -2.69
N GLN A 346 -21.83 1.46 -2.38
CA GLN A 346 -22.69 2.09 -3.38
C GLN A 346 -22.20 3.53 -3.65
N PRO A 347 -22.02 3.94 -4.91
CA PRO A 347 -21.59 5.28 -5.23
C PRO A 347 -22.74 6.29 -5.16
N LEU A 348 -22.39 7.54 -4.89
CA LEU A 348 -23.25 8.70 -5.08
C LEU A 348 -23.18 9.12 -6.55
N HIS A 349 -24.34 9.24 -7.20
CA HIS A 349 -24.45 9.62 -8.60
C HIS A 349 -24.70 11.11 -8.73
N LEU A 350 -23.92 11.78 -9.59
CA LEU A 350 -24.18 13.15 -10.02
C LEU A 350 -24.05 13.22 -11.54
N ASN A 351 -25.15 13.58 -12.21
CA ASN A 351 -25.19 13.75 -13.66
C ASN A 351 -25.61 15.19 -13.95
N LYS A 352 -24.71 15.98 -14.55
CA LYS A 352 -25.00 17.32 -15.03
C LYS A 352 -25.14 17.27 -16.55
N ILE A 353 -26.39 17.07 -17.00
CA ILE A 353 -26.71 16.81 -18.41
C ILE A 353 -26.22 17.95 -19.32
N GLU A 354 -26.40 19.20 -18.90
CA GLU A 354 -26.01 20.38 -19.68
C GLU A 354 -24.48 20.51 -19.84
N GLU A 355 -23.72 20.06 -18.84
CA GLU A 355 -22.25 20.07 -18.86
C GLU A 355 -21.68 18.77 -19.46
N GLY A 356 -22.51 17.78 -19.77
CA GLY A 356 -22.08 16.44 -20.19
C GLY A 356 -21.27 15.69 -19.14
N LEU A 357 -21.32 16.11 -17.86
CA LEU A 357 -20.56 15.52 -16.78
C LEU A 357 -21.36 14.39 -16.11
N SER A 358 -20.73 13.23 -15.96
CA SER A 358 -21.23 12.15 -15.10
C SER A 358 -20.15 11.78 -14.09
N THR A 359 -20.50 11.79 -12.80
CA THR A 359 -19.61 11.34 -11.73
C THR A 359 -20.25 10.26 -10.87
N ARG A 360 -19.40 9.39 -10.33
CA ARG A 360 -19.73 8.32 -9.38
C ARG A 360 -18.75 8.39 -8.22
N THR A 361 -19.22 8.81 -7.05
CA THR A 361 -18.37 8.99 -5.88
C THR A 361 -18.62 7.88 -4.86
N PHE A 362 -17.64 7.00 -4.64
CA PHE A 362 -17.67 5.97 -3.62
C PHE A 362 -17.10 6.52 -2.30
N PRO A 363 -17.92 6.64 -1.23
CA PRO A 363 -17.44 7.05 0.09
C PRO A 363 -16.72 5.88 0.78
N LEU A 364 -15.39 5.84 0.67
CA LEU A 364 -14.59 4.72 1.17
C LEU A 364 -14.36 4.79 2.69
N SER A 365 -14.14 6.00 3.21
CA SER A 365 -14.09 6.34 4.63
C SER A 365 -14.45 7.83 4.83
N PRO A 366 -14.57 8.35 6.08
CA PRO A 366 -14.98 9.74 6.32
C PRO A 366 -14.12 10.82 5.63
N LYS A 367 -12.85 10.52 5.37
CA LYS A 367 -11.89 11.45 4.74
C LYS A 367 -11.32 10.92 3.42
N LEU A 368 -11.87 9.83 2.87
CA LEU A 368 -11.40 9.23 1.62
C LEU A 368 -12.57 8.88 0.71
N GLU A 369 -12.53 9.38 -0.52
CA GLU A 369 -13.46 9.03 -1.57
C GLU A 369 -12.75 8.61 -2.86
N LEU A 370 -13.37 7.69 -3.61
CA LEU A 370 -12.99 7.35 -4.98
C LEU A 370 -14.03 7.96 -5.91
N GLN A 371 -13.63 8.82 -6.83
CA GLN A 371 -14.53 9.46 -7.78
C GLN A 371 -14.20 9.03 -9.21
N LEU A 372 -15.18 8.42 -9.87
CA LEU A 372 -15.17 8.21 -11.32
C LEU A 372 -15.71 9.47 -11.98
N VAL A 373 -15.03 9.95 -13.02
CA VAL A 373 -15.37 11.16 -13.76
C VAL A 373 -15.39 10.84 -15.26
N CYS A 374 -16.55 10.98 -15.87
CA CYS A 374 -16.73 10.87 -17.32
C CYS A 374 -17.22 12.20 -17.88
N HIS A 375 -16.54 12.68 -18.93
CA HIS A 375 -16.88 13.92 -19.61
C HIS A 375 -16.44 13.83 -21.09
N PRO A 376 -17.28 14.20 -22.08
CA PRO A 376 -16.98 14.02 -23.51
C PRO A 376 -15.69 14.69 -24.01
N ALA A 377 -15.35 15.87 -23.46
CA ALA A 377 -14.12 16.59 -23.80
C ALA A 377 -12.86 16.08 -23.06
N LEU A 378 -12.98 15.01 -22.28
CA LEU A 378 -11.88 14.41 -21.54
C LEU A 378 -11.36 13.19 -22.30
N THR A 379 -10.04 13.12 -22.45
CA THR A 379 -9.37 11.91 -22.92
C THR A 379 -8.23 11.62 -21.97
N SER A 380 -8.22 10.42 -21.42
CA SER A 380 -7.20 9.97 -20.48
C SER A 380 -6.48 8.71 -21.00
N HIS A 381 -5.36 8.37 -20.37
CA HIS A 381 -4.62 7.15 -20.63
C HIS A 381 -4.21 6.48 -19.31
N PRO A 382 -4.19 5.14 -19.26
CA PRO A 382 -3.65 4.43 -18.11
C PRO A 382 -2.21 4.82 -17.82
N VAL A 383 -1.92 5.03 -16.54
CA VAL A 383 -0.59 5.40 -16.05
C VAL A 383 0.21 4.12 -15.86
N LYS A 384 1.27 3.90 -16.65
CA LYS A 384 1.97 2.60 -16.66
C LYS A 384 2.67 2.28 -15.35
N ASN A 385 3.10 3.31 -14.62
CA ASN A 385 3.85 3.20 -13.40
C ASN A 385 3.02 3.50 -12.15
N ALA A 386 1.68 3.53 -12.25
CA ALA A 386 0.82 3.69 -11.09
C ALA A 386 -0.19 2.55 -10.99
N ALA A 387 -0.50 2.15 -9.75
CA ALA A 387 -1.52 1.18 -9.44
C ALA A 387 -2.46 1.71 -8.35
N LEU A 388 -3.75 1.39 -8.48
CA LEU A 388 -4.71 1.60 -7.41
C LEU A 388 -4.69 0.38 -6.50
N CYS A 389 -4.47 0.61 -5.21
CA CYS A 389 -4.33 -0.44 -4.23
C CYS A 389 -5.53 -0.46 -3.29
N PHE A 390 -6.22 -1.60 -3.18
CA PHE A 390 -7.38 -1.78 -2.32
C PHE A 390 -7.16 -2.88 -1.29
N MET A 391 -7.52 -2.58 -0.04
CA MET A 391 -7.58 -3.60 1.01
C MET A 391 -8.83 -4.46 0.83
N LEU A 392 -8.65 -5.77 0.76
CA LEU A 392 -9.76 -6.71 0.73
C LEU A 392 -10.45 -6.78 2.11
N LYS A 393 -11.77 -6.61 2.11
CA LYS A 393 -12.61 -6.78 3.31
C LYS A 393 -13.30 -8.16 3.23
N GLY A 394 -12.88 -9.09 4.08
CA GLY A 394 -13.52 -10.42 4.18
C GLY A 394 -12.53 -11.56 4.05
N ASN A 395 -13.03 -12.78 4.27
CA ASN A 395 -12.21 -14.00 4.32
C ASN A 395 -12.13 -14.73 2.97
N ASP A 396 -13.00 -14.44 2.01
CA ASP A 396 -13.03 -15.17 0.74
C ASP A 396 -12.42 -14.37 -0.41
N VAL A 397 -11.09 -14.28 -0.39
CA VAL A 397 -10.33 -13.69 -1.50
C VAL A 397 -10.54 -14.48 -2.79
N ASN A 398 -10.80 -15.79 -2.70
CA ASN A 398 -10.96 -16.63 -3.89
C ASN A 398 -12.27 -16.34 -4.63
N GLU A 399 -13.38 -16.18 -3.89
CA GLU A 399 -14.67 -15.79 -4.45
C GLU A 399 -14.55 -14.43 -5.17
N MET A 400 -14.00 -13.42 -4.50
CA MET A 400 -13.81 -12.10 -5.10
C MET A 400 -12.85 -12.10 -6.30
N CYS A 401 -11.76 -12.87 -6.25
CA CYS A 401 -10.85 -13.02 -7.40
C CYS A 401 -11.55 -13.61 -8.63
N SER A 402 -12.58 -14.44 -8.43
CA SER A 402 -13.32 -15.11 -9.51
C SER A 402 -14.37 -14.21 -10.17
N GLU A 403 -14.91 -13.23 -9.44
CA GLU A 403 -15.93 -12.30 -9.94
C GLU A 403 -15.34 -11.13 -10.72
N ILE A 404 -14.08 -10.76 -10.47
CA ILE A 404 -13.46 -9.60 -11.11
C ILE A 404 -13.19 -9.87 -12.61
N PRO A 405 -13.77 -9.07 -13.52
CA PRO A 405 -13.53 -9.18 -14.95
C PRO A 405 -12.05 -9.07 -15.31
N GLY A 406 -11.57 -9.89 -16.24
CA GLY A 406 -10.15 -9.95 -16.64
C GLY A 406 -9.26 -10.79 -15.72
N GLY A 407 -9.77 -11.22 -14.56
CA GLY A 407 -9.09 -12.08 -13.61
C GLY A 407 -7.96 -11.38 -12.84
N LEU A 408 -7.59 -11.97 -11.70
CA LEU A 408 -6.49 -11.49 -10.88
C LEU A 408 -5.34 -12.50 -10.87
N ARG A 409 -4.11 -11.99 -10.97
CA ARG A 409 -2.88 -12.77 -10.81
C ARG A 409 -2.36 -12.62 -9.38
N ASN A 410 -2.14 -13.73 -8.67
CA ASN A 410 -1.41 -13.69 -7.40
C ASN A 410 0.05 -13.23 -7.66
N ILE A 411 0.49 -12.20 -6.94
CA ILE A 411 1.84 -11.62 -7.04
C ILE A 411 2.63 -11.77 -5.73
N GLY A 412 2.20 -12.70 -4.87
CA GLY A 412 2.89 -13.07 -3.63
C GLY A 412 2.35 -12.35 -2.38
N GLU A 413 2.56 -12.99 -1.23
CA GLU A 413 2.32 -12.43 0.10
C GLU A 413 0.97 -11.76 0.33
N GLY A 414 -0.09 -12.40 -0.18
CA GLY A 414 -1.45 -11.90 -0.05
C GLY A 414 -1.72 -10.67 -0.91
N HIS A 415 -1.05 -10.55 -2.06
CA HIS A 415 -1.32 -9.52 -3.06
C HIS A 415 -1.73 -10.15 -4.39
N TRP A 416 -2.68 -9.51 -5.06
CA TRP A 416 -3.20 -9.89 -6.36
C TRP A 416 -3.23 -8.68 -7.29
N GLN A 417 -2.90 -8.87 -8.56
CA GLN A 417 -2.83 -7.81 -9.56
C GLN A 417 -3.78 -8.09 -10.73
N GLY A 418 -4.47 -7.07 -11.19
CA GLY A 418 -5.35 -7.10 -12.36
C GLY A 418 -5.37 -5.77 -13.10
N LYS A 419 -6.38 -5.57 -13.94
CA LYS A 419 -6.66 -4.29 -14.59
C LYS A 419 -8.13 -3.96 -14.50
N ASP A 420 -8.45 -2.67 -14.39
CA ASP A 420 -9.82 -2.20 -14.55
C ASP A 420 -10.23 -2.18 -16.04
N PRO A 421 -11.50 -1.87 -16.38
CA PRO A 421 -11.96 -1.79 -17.77
C PRO A 421 -11.27 -0.69 -18.61
N GLU A 422 -10.72 0.34 -17.97
CA GLU A 422 -9.92 1.39 -18.61
C GLU A 422 -8.46 0.93 -18.88
N GLY A 423 -8.01 -0.16 -18.26
CA GLY A 423 -6.66 -0.70 -18.38
C GLY A 423 -5.67 -0.21 -17.31
N ASN A 424 -6.14 0.51 -16.28
CA ASN A 424 -5.36 0.93 -15.12
C ASN A 424 -4.96 -0.28 -14.26
N ALA A 425 -3.79 -0.23 -13.63
CA ALA A 425 -3.33 -1.32 -12.79
C ALA A 425 -4.12 -1.41 -11.47
N VAL A 426 -4.79 -2.54 -11.32
CA VAL A 426 -5.48 -3.12 -10.16
C VAL A 426 -4.57 -3.79 -9.12
N ILE A 427 -4.41 -3.37 -7.86
CA ILE A 427 -3.78 -4.22 -6.82
C ILE A 427 -4.72 -4.42 -5.65
N LEU A 428 -5.02 -5.68 -5.35
CA LEU A 428 -5.77 -6.07 -4.17
C LEU A 428 -4.82 -6.72 -3.17
N TYR A 429 -5.01 -6.47 -1.88
CA TYR A 429 -4.20 -7.13 -0.85
C TYR A 429 -5.02 -7.53 0.37
N SER A 430 -4.66 -8.68 0.93
CA SER A 430 -5.19 -9.17 2.19
C SER A 430 -4.36 -8.60 3.35
N LEU A 431 -5.03 -8.19 4.40
CA LEU A 431 -4.39 -7.72 5.63
C LEU A 431 -4.51 -8.78 6.72
N LEU A 432 -3.40 -9.11 7.38
CA LEU A 432 -3.47 -9.90 8.61
C LEU A 432 -4.01 -9.00 9.74
N LYS A 433 -5.21 -9.31 10.23
CA LYS A 433 -5.99 -8.49 11.18
C LYS A 433 -6.06 -9.09 12.58
#